data_AF-A0A819QQH5-F1
#
_entry.id   AF-A0A819QQH5-F1
#
_cell.length_a   1.000
_cell.length_b   1.000
_cell.length_c   1.000
_cell.angle_alpha   90.00
_cell.angle_beta   90.00
_cell.angle_gamma   90.00
#
_symmetry.space_group_name_H-M   'P 1'
#
loop_
_entity.id
_entity.type
_entity.pdbx_description
1 polymer ?
#
loop_
_entity_poly.entity_id
_entity_poly.type
_entity_poly.pdbx_seq_one_letter_code
_entity_poly.pdbx_strand_id
1 'polypeptide(L)'
;RFSRQSTEEIAEKQYKNISATVKTCLEDHGISTVDQPAKQAFQELKTLLHNLYSKRLPRSLALRAKREYKTIQSIQQLLCQRPDIVIRRT
;
A
#
# COMPACT_ATOMS: atom_id res chain seq x y z
N ARG A 1 8.78 -13.32 3.29
CA ARG A 1 9.41 -12.64 2.13
C ARG A 1 8.79 -11.25 2.04
N PHE A 2 9.57 -10.18 2.27
CA PHE A 2 9.09 -8.82 2.04
C PHE A 2 8.78 -8.65 0.55
N SER A 3 7.59 -8.15 0.22
CA SER A 3 7.18 -7.95 -1.17
C SER A 3 8.19 -7.03 -1.86
N ARG A 4 8.66 -7.44 -3.05
CA ARG A 4 9.61 -6.67 -3.88
C ARG A 4 8.95 -5.52 -4.64
N GLN A 5 7.64 -5.38 -4.52
CA GLN A 5 6.91 -4.35 -5.25
C GLN A 5 7.19 -2.99 -4.65
N SER A 6 7.56 -2.03 -5.49
CA SER A 6 7.76 -0.66 -5.06
C SER A 6 6.42 -0.08 -4.59
N THR A 7 6.47 0.93 -3.71
CA THR A 7 5.26 1.63 -3.28
C THR A 7 4.50 2.25 -4.45
N GLU A 8 5.21 2.62 -5.51
CA GLU A 8 4.65 3.12 -6.77
C GLU A 8 3.89 2.02 -7.53
N GLU A 9 4.43 0.81 -7.64
CA GLU A 9 3.74 -0.32 -8.27
C GLU A 9 2.47 -0.72 -7.51
N ILE A 10 2.52 -0.66 -6.18
CA ILE A 10 1.35 -0.92 -5.33
C ILE A 10 0.30 0.17 -5.56
N ALA A 11 0.70 1.44 -5.58
CA ALA A 11 -0.21 2.56 -5.83
C ALA A 11 -0.86 2.49 -7.22
N GLU A 12 -0.10 2.16 -8.26
CA GLU A 12 -0.61 2.03 -9.61
C GLU A 12 -1.61 0.86 -9.74
N LYS A 13 -1.32 -0.26 -9.09
CA LYS A 13 -2.24 -1.41 -9.04
C LYS A 13 -3.54 -1.08 -8.32
N GLN A 14 -3.45 -0.39 -7.17
CA GLN A 14 -4.63 0.05 -6.42
C GLN A 14 -5.46 1.06 -7.22
N TYR A 15 -4.79 2.00 -7.90
CA TYR A 15 -5.46 2.95 -8.79
C TYR A 15 -6.19 2.26 -9.94
N LYS A 16 -5.56 1.29 -10.61
CA LYS A 16 -6.20 0.50 -11.68
C LYS A 16 -7.43 -0.25 -11.18
N ASN A 17 -7.33 -0.88 -10.00
CA ASN A 17 -8.46 -1.59 -9.40
C ASN A 17 -9.63 -0.65 -9.09
N ILE A 18 -9.37 0.46 -8.41
CA ILE A 18 -10.41 1.44 -8.08
C ILE A 18 -11.03 2.02 -9.37
N SER A 19 -10.20 2.38 -10.34
CA SER A 19 -10.68 2.90 -11.63
C SER A 19 -11.55 1.89 -12.37
N ALA A 20 -11.21 0.60 -12.33
CA ALA A 20 -12.01 -0.46 -12.92
C ALA A 20 -13.35 -0.61 -12.19
N THR A 21 -13.34 -0.72 -10.85
CA THR A 21 -14.57 -0.87 -10.05
C THR A 21 -15.54 0.28 -10.30
N VAL A 22 -15.07 1.52 -10.35
CA VAL A 22 -15.95 2.67 -10.56
C VAL A 22 -16.42 2.74 -12.02
N LYS A 23 -15.59 2.39 -13.01
CA LYS A 23 -16.05 2.28 -14.41
C LYS A 23 -17.18 1.25 -14.53
N THR A 24 -17.00 0.07 -13.95
CA THR A 24 -18.04 -0.98 -13.93
C THR A 24 -19.30 -0.46 -13.23
N CYS A 25 -19.16 0.23 -12.09
CA CYS A 25 -20.31 0.83 -11.40
C CYS A 25 -21.05 1.86 -12.28
N LEU A 26 -20.33 2.71 -13.02
CA LEU A 26 -20.96 3.68 -13.91
C LEU A 26 -21.65 3.00 -15.10
N GLU A 27 -21.04 1.98 -15.68
CA GLU A 27 -21.64 1.16 -16.75
C GLU A 27 -22.90 0.45 -16.27
N ASP A 28 -22.85 -0.18 -15.08
CA ASP A 28 -23.98 -0.89 -14.46
C ASP A 28 -25.17 0.04 -14.19
N HIS A 29 -24.92 1.32 -13.92
CA HIS A 29 -25.95 2.33 -13.67
C HIS A 29 -26.30 3.17 -14.92
N GLY A 30 -25.76 2.83 -16.09
CA GLY A 30 -26.02 3.53 -17.36
C GLY A 30 -25.50 4.98 -17.38
N ILE A 31 -24.58 5.33 -16.49
CA ILE A 31 -24.00 6.67 -16.38
C ILE A 31 -22.90 6.78 -17.44
N SER A 32 -23.16 7.60 -18.46
CA SER A 32 -22.24 7.80 -19.57
C SER A 32 -20.90 8.35 -19.09
N THR A 33 -19.81 7.68 -19.46
CA THR A 33 -18.43 8.11 -19.16
C THR A 33 -18.03 9.44 -19.83
N VAL A 34 -18.94 10.03 -20.61
CA VAL A 34 -18.82 11.35 -21.23
C VAL A 34 -19.15 12.47 -20.23
N ASP A 35 -19.78 12.15 -19.09
CA ASP A 35 -20.13 13.13 -18.07
C ASP A 35 -18.87 13.83 -17.52
N GLN A 36 -18.77 15.13 -17.78
CA GLN A 36 -17.70 15.97 -17.22
C GLN A 36 -17.58 15.87 -15.69
N PRO A 37 -18.67 15.80 -14.91
CA PRO A 37 -18.59 15.67 -13.46
C PRO A 37 -17.90 14.36 -13.04
N ALA A 38 -18.20 13.25 -13.72
CA ALA A 38 -17.59 11.96 -13.44
C ALA A 38 -16.08 12.01 -13.74
N LYS A 39 -15.67 12.57 -14.89
CA LYS A 39 -14.24 12.75 -15.23
C LYS A 39 -13.49 13.57 -14.18
N GLN A 40 -14.10 14.64 -13.66
CA GLN A 40 -13.50 15.48 -12.65
C GLN A 40 -13.35 14.74 -11.32
N ALA A 41 -14.39 14.04 -10.87
CA ALA A 41 -14.34 13.20 -9.67
C ALA A 41 -13.24 12.13 -9.77
N PHE A 42 -13.05 11.52 -10.95
CA PHE A 42 -11.96 10.57 -11.18
C PHE A 42 -10.57 11.20 -11.11
N GLN A 43 -10.39 12.39 -11.67
CA GLN A 43 -9.12 13.12 -11.56
C GLN A 43 -8.81 13.50 -10.12
N GLU A 44 -9.81 13.95 -9.35
CA GLU A 44 -9.65 14.24 -7.93
C GLU A 44 -9.25 13.00 -7.15
N LEU A 45 -9.90 11.87 -7.42
CA LEU A 45 -9.61 10.59 -6.76
C LEU A 45 -8.21 10.08 -7.10
N LYS A 46 -7.78 10.22 -8.36
CA LYS A 46 -6.39 9.95 -8.78
C LYS A 46 -5.39 10.79 -7.99
N THR A 47 -5.66 12.08 -7.86
CA THR A 47 -4.79 13.05 -7.18
C THR A 47 -4.74 12.76 -5.68
N LEU A 48 -5.87 12.42 -5.07
CA LEU A 48 -5.98 12.07 -3.66
C LEU A 48 -5.21 10.78 -3.35
N LEU A 49 -5.37 9.73 -4.18
CA LEU A 49 -4.58 8.51 -4.08
C LEU A 49 -3.08 8.80 -4.25
N HIS A 50 -2.70 9.54 -5.29
CA HIS A 50 -1.31 9.93 -5.50
C HIS A 50 -0.76 10.68 -4.28
N ASN A 51 -1.51 11.60 -3.68
CA ASN A 51 -1.09 12.33 -2.48
C ASN A 51 -0.98 11.44 -1.24
N LEU A 52 -1.86 10.46 -1.08
CA LEU A 52 -1.78 9.49 0.03
C LEU A 52 -0.56 8.58 -0.08
N TYR A 53 -0.25 8.10 -1.29
CA TYR A 53 0.88 7.19 -1.53
C TYR A 53 2.22 7.92 -1.70
N SER A 54 2.22 9.17 -2.20
CA SER A 54 3.43 10.00 -2.34
C SER A 54 3.80 10.74 -1.05
N LYS A 55 2.86 10.89 -0.10
CA LYS A 55 3.19 11.36 1.24
C LYS A 55 4.17 10.37 1.87
N ARG A 56 5.45 10.75 1.84
CA ARG A 56 6.51 10.07 2.57
C ARG A 56 6.01 9.81 3.98
N LEU A 57 6.11 8.55 4.41
CA LEU A 57 5.88 8.16 5.79
C LEU A 57 6.57 9.18 6.71
N PRO A 58 5.86 9.73 7.71
CA PRO A 58 6.45 10.62 8.70
C PRO A 58 7.79 10.07 9.16
N ARG A 59 8.82 10.93 9.21
CA ARG A 59 10.20 10.50 9.51
C ARG A 59 10.28 9.68 10.80
N SER A 60 9.44 9.99 11.78
CA SER A 60 9.27 9.23 13.03
C SER A 60 8.84 7.78 12.79
N LEU A 61 7.83 7.55 11.96
CA LEU A 61 7.34 6.21 11.60
C LEU A 61 8.37 5.44 10.78
N ALA A 62 9.03 6.10 9.83
CA ALA A 62 10.11 5.48 9.05
C ALA A 62 11.29 5.04 9.93
N LEU A 63 11.69 5.88 10.89
CA LEU A 63 12.75 5.56 11.86
C LEU A 63 12.33 4.41 12.79
N ARG A 64 11.07 4.41 13.26
CA ARG A 64 10.53 3.33 14.08
C ARG A 64 10.53 2.00 13.34
N ALA A 65 9.98 1.96 12.12
CA ALA A 65 9.98 0.77 11.28
C ALA A 65 11.41 0.25 11.03
N LYS A 66 12.38 1.14 10.80
CA LYS A 66 13.80 0.75 10.63
C LYS A 66 14.39 0.11 11.89
N ARG A 67 14.05 0.61 13.09
CA ARG A 67 14.51 0.04 14.37
C ARG A 67 13.87 -1.33 14.62
N GLU A 68 12.57 -1.44 14.40
CA GLU A 68 11.83 -2.70 14.56
C GLU A 68 12.35 -3.76 13.60
N TYR A 69 12.59 -3.41 12.33
CA TYR A 69 13.20 -4.31 11.35
C TYR A 69 14.57 -4.84 11.81
N LYS A 70 15.47 -3.95 12.27
CA LYS A 70 16.77 -4.36 12.81
C LYS A 70 16.62 -5.32 13.99
N THR A 71 15.68 -5.05 14.88
CA THR A 71 15.41 -5.89 16.06
C THR A 71 14.97 -7.29 15.62
N ILE A 72 14.01 -7.38 14.70
CA ILE A 72 13.54 -8.65 14.15
C ILE A 72 14.69 -9.39 13.46
N GLN A 73 15.51 -8.70 12.67
CA GLN A 73 16.64 -9.31 11.96
C GLN A 73 17.68 -9.87 12.93
N SER A 74 18.01 -9.15 14.01
CA SER A 74 18.90 -9.63 15.07
C SER A 74 18.33 -10.84 15.81
N ILE A 75 17.02 -10.82 16.12
CA ILE A 75 16.34 -11.97 16.72
C ILE A 75 16.40 -13.18 15.78
N GLN A 76 16.13 -12.99 14.49
CA GLN A 76 16.23 -14.07 13.50
C GLN A 76 17.64 -14.67 13.43
N GLN A 77 18.68 -13.83 13.43
CA GLN A 77 20.07 -14.29 13.44
C GLN A 77 20.40 -15.10 14.70
N LEU A 78 19.96 -14.63 15.87
CA LEU A 78 20.12 -15.35 17.13
C LEU A 78 19.46 -16.73 17.08
N LEU A 79 18.21 -16.81 16.62
CA LEU A 79 17.48 -18.08 16.51
C LEU A 79 18.11 -19.04 15.51
N CYS A 80 18.68 -18.54 14.42
CA CYS A 80 19.45 -19.37 13.48
C CYS A 80 20.70 -20.00 14.14
N GLN A 81 21.33 -19.30 15.09
CA GLN A 81 22.49 -19.80 15.83
C GLN A 81 22.10 -20.67 17.03
N ARG A 82 20.88 -20.50 17.56
CA ARG A 82 20.36 -21.19 18.73
C ARG A 82 19.01 -21.83 18.44
N PRO A 83 18.99 -22.99 17.75
CA PRO A 83 17.76 -23.71 17.41
C PRO A 83 17.05 -24.28 18.65
N ASP A 84 17.71 -24.27 19.81
CA ASP A 84 17.15 -24.66 21.11
C ASP A 84 16.15 -23.65 21.69
N ILE A 85 16.12 -22.42 21.16
CA ILE A 85 15.19 -21.37 21.61
C ILE A 85 13.86 -21.47 20.83
N VAL A 86 12.78 -21.81 21.54
CA VAL A 86 11.41 -21.84 20.98
C VAL A 86 10.65 -20.58 21.38
N ILE A 87 10.36 -19.70 20.41
CA ILE A 87 9.48 -18.56 20.63
C ILE A 87 8.03 -19.05 20.67
N ARG A 88 7.37 -18.93 21.82
CA ARG A 88 5.93 -19.17 21.96
C ARG A 88 5.17 -17.86 21.73
N ARG A 89 4.06 -17.94 21.00
CA ARG A 89 3.08 -16.84 20.96
C ARG A 89 2.38 -16.79 22.30
N THR A 90 2.51 -15.67 22.99
CA THR A 90 1.59 -15.25 24.07
C THR A 90 0.38 -14.58 23.44
#